data_AF-A0A1Q9MRT6-F1
#
_entry.id   AF-A0A1Q9MRT6-F1
#
_cell.length_a   1.000
_cell.length_b   1.000
_cell.length_c   1.000
_cell.angle_alpha   90.00
_cell.angle_beta   90.00
_cell.angle_gamma   90.00
#
_symmetry.space_group_name_H-M   'P 1'
#
loop_
_entity.id
_entity.type
_entity.pdbx_description
1 polymer ?
#
loop_
_entity_poly.entity_id
_entity_poly.type
_entity_poly.pdbx_seq_one_letter_code
_entity_poly.pdbx_strand_id
1 'polypeptide(L)'
;MPPDLYEAVGRFKYDILPHDVPYRCLVSKEVDNLIGAGTNISARAFAGSGLRYCTPSICTGQAAGTAAALSVKKNVSPRNLDVKLLQDTLRQQGARVSVKDVSEEALEPYRFIQSLGLEFRREPTQDVTEEEVGQN
;
A
#
# COMPACT_ATOMS: atom_id res chain seq x y z
N MET A 1 8.59 -4.49 6.94
CA MET A 1 7.70 -3.37 7.34
C MET A 1 7.57 -3.43 8.86
N PRO A 2 7.72 -2.32 9.62
CA PRO A 2 7.43 -2.33 11.05
C PRO A 2 5.96 -2.76 11.29
N PRO A 3 5.62 -3.31 12.46
CA PRO A 3 4.26 -3.78 12.75
C PRO A 3 3.24 -2.67 12.45
N ASP A 4 2.25 -3.00 11.63
CA ASP A 4 1.26 -2.03 11.19
C ASP A 4 0.37 -1.62 12.36
N LEU A 5 0.23 -0.31 12.52
CA LEU A 5 -0.58 0.26 13.57
C LEU A 5 -2.06 0.02 13.23
N TYR A 6 -2.66 -0.97 13.90
CA TYR A 6 -4.07 -1.29 13.72
C TYR A 6 -4.94 -0.67 14.81
N GLU A 7 -5.70 0.34 14.38
CA GLU A 7 -6.75 1.07 15.10
C GLU A 7 -6.33 1.88 16.35
N ALA A 8 -7.17 2.88 16.66
CA ALA A 8 -7.19 3.63 17.90
C ALA A 8 -7.33 2.75 19.18
N VAL A 9 -7.51 1.43 19.03
CA VAL A 9 -7.65 0.45 20.12
C VAL A 9 -6.38 -0.39 20.38
N GLY A 10 -5.24 -0.07 19.75
CA GLY A 10 -3.94 -0.58 20.17
C GLY A 10 -3.71 -2.08 19.91
N ARG A 11 -4.18 -2.62 18.78
CA ARG A 11 -3.77 -3.97 18.37
C ARG A 11 -2.56 -3.89 17.44
N PHE A 12 -1.46 -4.55 17.80
CA PHE A 12 -0.31 -4.74 16.91
C PHE A 12 -0.31 -6.17 16.39
N LYS A 13 -0.41 -6.31 15.08
CA LYS A 13 -0.36 -7.61 14.41
C LYS A 13 0.37 -7.51 13.08
N TYR A 14 1.20 -8.50 12.78
CA TYR A 14 1.96 -8.58 11.53
C TYR A 14 1.16 -9.28 10.42
N ASP A 15 -0.09 -8.85 10.21
CA ASP A 15 -0.99 -9.53 9.27
C ASP A 15 -0.91 -8.98 7.84
N ILE A 16 -0.28 -7.81 7.62
CA ILE A 16 -0.18 -7.22 6.28
C ILE A 16 1.07 -7.76 5.58
N LEU A 17 0.86 -8.85 4.84
CA LEU A 17 1.87 -9.37 3.93
C LEU A 17 2.06 -8.42 2.73
N PRO A 18 3.22 -8.51 2.04
CA PRO A 18 3.36 -7.93 0.72
C PRO A 18 2.16 -8.30 -0.16
N HIS A 19 1.56 -7.30 -0.79
CA HIS A 19 0.33 -7.45 -1.57
C HIS A 19 0.38 -6.55 -2.80
N ASP A 20 -0.38 -6.96 -3.82
CA ASP A 20 -0.49 -6.22 -5.07
C ASP A 20 -1.60 -5.17 -4.98
N VAL A 21 -1.35 -4.00 -5.56
CA VAL A 21 -2.36 -2.97 -5.79
C VAL A 21 -2.82 -3.04 -7.24
N PRO A 22 -4.09 -3.42 -7.52
CA PRO A 22 -4.58 -3.47 -8.88
C PRO A 22 -4.53 -2.09 -9.55
N TYR A 23 -4.03 -2.01 -10.79
CA TYR A 23 -3.95 -0.75 -11.54
C TYR A 23 -5.29 0.01 -11.60
N ARG A 24 -6.39 -0.73 -11.74
CA ARG A 24 -7.76 -0.17 -11.75
C ARG A 24 -8.12 0.63 -10.50
N CYS A 25 -7.43 0.44 -9.37
CA CYS A 25 -7.64 1.22 -8.15
C CYS A 25 -7.12 2.67 -8.29
N LEU A 26 -6.25 2.92 -9.26
CA LEU A 26 -5.73 4.26 -9.57
C LEU A 26 -6.59 5.00 -10.59
N VAL A 27 -7.40 4.30 -11.38
CA VAL A 27 -8.20 4.89 -12.46
C VAL A 27 -9.58 5.28 -11.93
N SER A 28 -10.00 6.53 -12.15
CA SER A 28 -11.34 6.98 -11.75
C SER A 28 -12.43 6.16 -12.42
N LYS A 29 -13.51 5.85 -11.69
CA LYS A 29 -14.68 5.18 -12.27
C LYS A 29 -15.60 6.15 -13.02
N GLU A 30 -15.64 7.41 -12.60
CA GLU A 30 -16.66 8.39 -13.00
C GLU A 30 -16.12 9.43 -13.99
N VAL A 31 -14.84 9.78 -13.87
CA VAL A 31 -14.21 10.80 -14.70
C VAL A 31 -13.23 10.11 -15.65
N ASP A 32 -13.43 10.28 -16.95
CA ASP A 32 -12.49 9.76 -17.94
C ASP A 32 -11.17 10.55 -17.91
N ASN A 33 -10.07 9.91 -18.28
CA ASN A 33 -8.72 10.50 -18.24
C ASN A 33 -8.23 11.01 -16.87
N LEU A 34 -8.89 10.61 -15.78
CA LEU A 34 -8.45 10.90 -14.42
C LEU A 34 -7.78 9.68 -13.78
N ILE A 35 -6.53 9.86 -13.34
CA ILE A 35 -5.75 8.86 -12.60
C ILE A 35 -5.27 9.45 -11.27
N GLY A 36 -5.43 8.70 -10.18
CA GLY A 36 -4.92 9.03 -8.86
C GLY A 36 -3.51 8.49 -8.63
N ALA A 37 -2.69 9.27 -7.94
CA ALA A 37 -1.35 8.91 -7.49
C ALA A 37 -1.29 8.93 -5.96
N GLY A 38 -0.51 8.05 -5.35
CA GLY A 38 -0.43 7.93 -3.89
C GLY A 38 -1.49 6.98 -3.33
N THR A 39 -2.17 7.41 -2.27
CA THR A 39 -3.03 6.56 -1.43
C THR A 39 -4.51 6.84 -1.64
N ASN A 40 -4.86 7.23 -2.87
CA ASN A 40 -6.20 7.61 -3.29
C ASN A 40 -7.06 6.37 -3.59
N ILE A 41 -7.08 5.41 -2.66
CA ILE A 41 -7.71 4.10 -2.82
C ILE A 41 -8.69 3.89 -1.68
N SER A 42 -9.95 3.59 -2.03
CA SER A 42 -10.94 3.16 -1.05
C SER A 42 -10.61 1.75 -0.55
N ALA A 43 -10.20 1.66 0.71
CA ALA A 43 -9.81 0.41 1.36
C ALA A 43 -10.46 0.31 2.74
N ARG A 44 -10.66 -0.92 3.23
CA ARG A 44 -10.95 -1.12 4.66
C ARG A 44 -9.77 -0.59 5.49
N ALA A 45 -10.03 -0.26 6.76
CA ALA A 45 -9.00 0.15 7.71
C ALA A 45 -7.75 -0.76 7.63
N PHE A 46 -7.97 -2.06 7.33
CA PHE A 46 -6.90 -3.03 7.14
C PHE A 46 -5.92 -2.69 6.06
N ALA A 47 -6.38 -2.75 4.83
CA ALA A 47 -5.55 -2.46 3.69
C ALA A 47 -5.11 -0.99 3.68
N GLY A 48 -5.93 -0.07 4.19
CA GLY A 48 -5.58 1.34 4.31
C GLY A 48 -4.36 1.60 5.20
N SER A 49 -4.21 0.85 6.29
CA SER A 49 -3.05 0.99 7.18
C SER A 49 -1.73 0.63 6.50
N GLY A 50 -1.71 -0.40 5.64
CA GLY A 50 -0.54 -0.77 4.85
C GLY A 50 -0.31 0.11 3.63
N LEU A 51 -1.37 0.66 3.02
CA LEU A 51 -1.27 1.52 1.84
C LEU A 51 -0.77 2.93 2.17
N ARG A 52 -1.06 3.47 3.36
CA ARG A 52 -0.73 4.87 3.71
C ARG A 52 0.76 5.17 3.89
N TYR A 53 1.62 4.16 3.84
CA TYR A 53 3.06 4.33 3.99
C TYR A 53 3.70 5.00 2.76
N CYS A 54 4.91 5.53 2.96
CA CYS A 54 5.68 6.18 1.88
C CYS A 54 5.94 5.23 0.71
N THR A 55 6.26 3.96 0.99
CA THR A 55 6.60 2.98 -0.06
C THR A 55 5.44 2.74 -1.04
N PRO A 56 4.23 2.36 -0.61
CA PRO A 56 3.10 2.28 -1.54
C PRO A 56 2.84 3.59 -2.30
N SER A 57 2.96 4.74 -1.63
CA SER A 57 2.74 6.05 -2.25
C SER A 57 3.70 6.33 -3.41
N ILE A 58 4.98 5.97 -3.26
CA ILE A 58 5.99 6.08 -4.31
C ILE A 58 5.65 5.12 -5.47
N CYS A 59 5.34 3.86 -5.14
CA CYS A 59 5.03 2.84 -6.15
C CYS A 59 3.80 3.20 -6.99
N THR A 60 2.70 3.61 -6.35
CA THR A 60 1.47 4.01 -7.06
C THR A 60 1.67 5.33 -7.82
N GLY A 61 2.47 6.25 -7.29
CA GLY A 61 2.84 7.49 -7.99
C GLY A 61 3.60 7.21 -9.30
N GLN A 62 4.61 6.35 -9.25
CA GLN A 62 5.36 5.94 -10.44
C GLN A 62 4.47 5.21 -11.46
N ALA A 63 3.60 4.30 -10.98
CA ALA A 63 2.65 3.59 -11.84
C ALA A 63 1.67 4.57 -12.52
N ALA A 64 1.10 5.52 -11.77
CA ALA A 64 0.16 6.51 -12.29
C ALA A 64 0.80 7.43 -13.34
N GLY A 65 2.00 7.96 -13.06
CA GLY A 65 2.72 8.82 -14.00
C GLY A 65 3.13 8.07 -15.28
N THR A 66 3.64 6.84 -15.14
CA THR A 66 3.99 5.99 -16.29
C THR A 66 2.75 5.66 -17.13
N ALA A 67 1.63 5.34 -16.47
CA ALA A 67 0.38 5.06 -17.15
C ALA A 67 -0.16 6.29 -17.90
N ALA A 68 -0.10 7.48 -17.31
CA ALA A 68 -0.50 8.72 -17.99
C ALA A 68 0.35 8.97 -19.23
N ALA A 69 1.68 8.82 -19.13
CA ALA A 69 2.59 8.99 -20.27
C ALA A 69 2.32 7.96 -21.39
N LEU A 70 2.09 6.69 -21.04
CA LEU A 70 1.77 5.65 -22.02
C LEU A 70 0.40 5.87 -22.67
N SER A 71 -0.59 6.31 -21.90
CA SER A 71 -1.94 6.63 -22.38
C SER A 71 -1.89 7.70 -23.47
N VAL A 72 -1.15 8.79 -23.23
CA VAL A 72 -0.92 9.85 -24.23
C VAL A 72 -0.20 9.31 -25.46
N LYS A 73 0.89 8.56 -25.27
CA LYS A 73 1.68 7.99 -26.39
C LYS A 73 0.90 7.01 -27.27
N LYS A 74 -0.05 6.27 -26.69
CA LYS A 74 -0.86 5.28 -27.38
C LYS A 74 -2.22 5.82 -27.83
N ASN A 75 -2.52 7.08 -27.52
CA ASN A 75 -3.81 7.72 -27.77
C ASN A 75 -5.00 6.88 -27.23
N VAL A 76 -4.87 6.41 -25.99
CA VAL A 76 -5.90 5.68 -25.25
C VAL A 76 -6.12 6.33 -23.91
N SER A 77 -7.32 6.21 -23.34
CA SER A 77 -7.55 6.65 -21.96
C SER A 77 -6.86 5.70 -20.97
N PRO A 78 -6.51 6.17 -19.75
CA PRO A 78 -5.94 5.32 -18.70
C PRO A 78 -6.80 4.07 -18.41
N ARG A 79 -8.13 4.16 -18.56
CA ARG A 79 -9.04 3.01 -18.39
C ARG A 79 -8.79 1.91 -19.43
N ASN A 80 -8.40 2.29 -20.64
CA ASN A 80 -8.21 1.40 -21.79
C ASN A 80 -6.73 1.07 -22.01
N LEU A 81 -5.84 1.52 -21.13
CA LEU A 81 -4.41 1.22 -21.22
C LEU A 81 -4.16 -0.27 -21.00
N ASP A 82 -3.32 -0.85 -21.85
CA ASP A 82 -2.82 -2.22 -21.64
C ASP A 82 -1.97 -2.28 -20.37
N VAL A 83 -2.48 -2.97 -19.35
CA VAL A 83 -1.82 -3.14 -18.05
C VAL A 83 -0.51 -3.91 -18.20
N LYS A 84 -0.39 -4.82 -19.17
CA LYS A 84 0.84 -5.57 -19.40
C LYS A 84 1.94 -4.65 -19.93
N LEU A 85 1.61 -3.78 -20.88
CA LEU A 85 2.52 -2.73 -21.35
C LEU A 85 3.02 -1.85 -20.20
N LEU A 86 2.11 -1.43 -19.30
CA LEU A 86 2.48 -0.66 -18.11
C LEU A 86 3.43 -1.44 -17.19
N GLN A 87 3.08 -2.68 -16.86
CA GLN A 87 3.88 -3.55 -16.01
C GLN A 87 5.28 -3.79 -16.58
N ASP A 88 5.37 -4.07 -17.88
CA ASP A 88 6.66 -4.32 -18.55
C ASP A 88 7.51 -3.05 -18.61
N THR A 89 6.89 -1.89 -18.84
CA THR A 89 7.58 -0.58 -18.78
C THR A 89 8.13 -0.31 -17.37
N LEU A 90 7.34 -0.57 -16.33
CA LEU A 90 7.76 -0.41 -14.95
C LEU A 90 8.90 -1.38 -14.58
N ARG A 91 8.83 -2.64 -15.03
CA ARG A 91 9.93 -3.61 -14.84
C ARG A 91 11.21 -3.16 -15.52
N GLN A 92 11.13 -2.62 -16.74
CA GLN A 92 12.28 -2.05 -17.44
C GLN A 92 12.91 -0.87 -16.68
N GLN A 93 12.11 -0.13 -15.92
CA GLN A 93 12.57 0.93 -15.01
C GLN A 93 13.11 0.39 -13.66
N GLY A 94 13.15 -0.93 -13.47
CA GLY A 94 13.62 -1.57 -12.24
C GLY A 94 12.57 -1.69 -11.13
N ALA A 95 11.30 -1.39 -11.41
CA ALA A 95 10.23 -1.55 -10.43
C ALA A 95 9.76 -3.01 -10.34
N ARG A 96 9.37 -3.42 -9.12
CA ARG A 96 8.64 -4.68 -8.88
C ARG A 96 7.15 -4.38 -8.93
N VAL A 97 6.41 -5.07 -9.80
CA VAL A 97 5.00 -4.78 -10.08
C VAL A 97 4.04 -5.82 -9.52
N SER A 98 4.58 -6.95 -9.05
CA SER A 98 3.84 -7.94 -8.28
C SER A 98 4.69 -8.51 -7.15
N VAL A 99 4.06 -9.01 -6.10
CA VAL A 99 4.68 -9.84 -5.05
C VAL A 99 5.42 -11.04 -5.66
N LYS A 100 4.99 -11.52 -6.83
CA LYS A 100 5.67 -12.58 -7.58
C LYS A 100 7.06 -12.19 -8.09
N ASP A 101 7.35 -10.89 -8.18
CA ASP A 101 8.66 -10.38 -8.59
C ASP A 101 9.63 -10.29 -7.38
N VAL A 102 9.19 -10.64 -6.17
CA VAL A 102 9.99 -10.64 -4.94
C VAL A 102 10.59 -12.03 -4.73
N SER A 103 11.89 -12.10 -4.41
CA SER A 103 12.57 -13.36 -4.12
C SER A 103 12.03 -14.03 -2.85
N GLU A 104 12.06 -15.36 -2.80
CA GLU A 104 11.60 -16.10 -1.61
C GLU A 104 12.39 -15.71 -0.36
N GLU A 105 13.70 -15.52 -0.49
CA GLU A 105 14.56 -15.02 0.60
C GLU A 105 14.09 -13.69 1.20
N ALA A 106 13.53 -12.79 0.37
CA ALA A 106 12.98 -11.52 0.85
C ALA A 106 11.60 -11.69 1.50
N LEU A 107 10.90 -12.79 1.24
CA LEU A 107 9.62 -13.15 1.85
C LEU A 107 9.78 -13.95 3.14
N GLU A 108 10.88 -14.68 3.32
CA GLU A 108 11.16 -15.54 4.49
C GLU A 108 10.93 -14.82 5.84
N PRO A 109 11.42 -13.59 6.07
CA PRO A 109 11.16 -12.90 7.33
C PRO A 109 9.66 -12.68 7.60
N TYR A 110 8.89 -12.40 6.56
CA TYR A 110 7.44 -12.20 6.68
C TYR A 110 6.71 -13.52 6.98
N ARG A 111 7.14 -14.62 6.34
CA ARG A 111 6.61 -15.97 6.61
C ARG A 111 6.92 -16.42 8.03
N PHE A 112 8.16 -16.20 8.48
CA PHE A 112 8.59 -16.51 9.82
C PHE A 112 7.76 -15.74 10.86
N ILE A 113 7.64 -14.43 10.73
CA ILE A 113 6.84 -13.61 11.64
C ILE A 113 5.37 -14.07 11.66
N GLN A 114 4.80 -14.41 10.51
CA GLN A 114 3.44 -14.95 10.43
C GLN A 114 3.32 -16.28 11.19
N SER A 115 4.31 -17.17 11.10
CA SER A 115 4.31 -18.46 11.81
C SER A 115 4.33 -18.31 13.34
N LEU A 116 4.82 -17.18 13.85
CA LEU A 116 4.85 -16.90 15.29
C LEU A 116 3.48 -16.57 15.86
N GLY A 117 2.49 -16.21 15.02
CA GLY A 117 1.12 -15.90 15.48
C GLY A 117 1.05 -14.78 16.52
N LEU A 118 2.00 -13.85 16.51
CA LEU A 118 2.10 -12.79 17.51
C LEU A 118 0.93 -11.82 17.39
N GLU A 119 0.10 -11.77 18.44
CA GLU A 119 -0.92 -10.73 18.63
C GLU A 119 -0.60 -9.95 19.90
N PHE A 120 -0.31 -8.65 19.75
CA PHE A 120 -0.19 -7.77 20.91
C PHE A 120 -1.47 -6.94 21.03
N ARG A 121 -2.18 -7.10 22.15
CA ARG A 121 -3.15 -6.09 22.59
C ARG A 121 -2.44 -5.10 23.47
N ARG A 122 -2.64 -3.81 23.21
CA ARG A 122 -2.40 -2.76 24.18
C ARG A 122 -3.29 -3.07 25.38
N GLU A 123 -2.69 -3.10 26.58
CA GLU A 123 -3.48 -3.06 27.80
C GLU A 123 -4.38 -1.82 27.75
N PRO A 124 -5.61 -1.87 28.29
CA PRO A 124 -6.44 -0.68 28.37
C PRO A 124 -5.63 0.43 29.04
N THR A 125 -5.39 1.51 28.32
CA THR A 125 -4.71 2.69 28.87
C THR A 125 -5.47 3.08 30.12
N GLN A 126 -4.81 3.11 31.28
CA GLN A 126 -5.33 3.89 32.40
C GLN A 126 -5.46 5.32 31.86
N ASP A 127 -6.66 5.89 31.97
CA ASP A 127 -6.90 7.28 31.60
C ASP A 127 -6.00 8.14 32.50
N VAL A 128 -4.87 8.58 31.96
CA VAL A 128 -3.99 9.56 32.60
C VAL A 128 -4.76 10.88 32.59
N THR A 129 -5.15 11.36 33.76
CA THR A 129 -5.92 12.61 33.87
C THR A 129 -5.04 13.78 33.44
N GLU A 130 -5.66 14.85 32.89
CA GLU A 130 -4.93 16.06 32.46
C GLU A 130 -4.05 16.65 33.59
N GLU A 131 -4.41 16.39 34.85
CA GLU A 131 -3.66 16.78 36.05
C GLU A 131 -2.30 16.09 36.19
N GLU A 132 -2.16 14.84 35.73
CA GLU A 132 -0.91 14.07 35.81
C GLU A 132 0.11 14.50 34.73
N VAL A 133 -0.37 15.06 33.61
CA VAL A 133 0.47 15.53 32.50
C VAL A 133 1.14 16.87 32.84
N GLY A 134 0.55 17.67 33.74
CA GLY A 134 1.02 19.00 34.12
C GLY A 134 2.08 19.06 35.23
N GLN A 135 2.52 17.92 35.77
CA GLN A 135 3.44 17.86 36.93
C GLN A 135 4.90 17.53 36.58
N ASN A 136 5.28 17.47 35.30
CA ASN A 136 6.68 17.29 34.86
C ASN A 136 7.23 18.50 34.10
#